data_AF-A0A2X3IM33-F1
#
_entry.id   AF-A0A2X3IM33-F1
#
_cell.length_a   1.000
_cell.length_b   1.000
_cell.length_c   1.000
_cell.angle_alpha   90.00
_cell.angle_beta   90.00
_cell.angle_gamma   90.00
#
_symmetry.space_group_name_H-M   'P 1'
#
loop_
_entity.id
_entity.type
_entity.pdbx_description
1 polymer ?
#
loop_
_entity_poly.entity_id
_entity_poly.type
_entity_poly.pdbx_seq_one_letter_code
_entity_poly.pdbx_strand_id
1 'polypeptide(L)'
;MSVAKQLKLLFLHGGDCFYDFDAVTMNKEFFQIVNSEDLVLLISLDGESKSVVSVAQQLKLSHVPVISISKLKNSTLASLSTENII
;
A
#
# COMPACT_ATOMS: atom_id res chain seq x y z
N MET A 1 -15.24 -1.98 10.68
CA MET A 1 -14.17 -2.93 10.29
C MET A 1 -13.52 -2.37 9.04
N SER A 2 -12.20 -2.17 9.00
CA SER A 2 -11.53 -1.54 7.85
C SER A 2 -11.42 -2.52 6.68
N VAL A 3 -11.32 -1.97 5.45
CA VAL A 3 -11.07 -2.75 4.23
C VAL A 3 -9.78 -3.56 4.34
N ALA A 4 -8.71 -2.96 4.90
CA ALA A 4 -7.42 -3.62 5.14
C ALA A 4 -7.57 -4.90 6.00
N LYS A 5 -8.35 -4.84 7.09
CA LYS A 5 -8.57 -6.00 7.96
C LYS A 5 -9.34 -7.12 7.26
N GLN A 6 -10.30 -6.78 6.40
CA GLN A 6 -11.05 -7.77 5.62
C GLN A 6 -10.16 -8.43 4.56
N LEU A 7 -9.35 -7.65 3.84
CA LEU A 7 -8.38 -8.19 2.88
C LEU A 7 -7.39 -9.14 3.58
N LYS A 8 -6.83 -8.72 4.71
CA LYS A 8 -5.94 -9.58 5.50
C LYS A 8 -6.57 -10.91 5.86
N LEU A 9 -7.84 -10.92 6.30
CA LEU A 9 -8.54 -12.16 6.62
C LEU A 9 -8.74 -13.04 5.38
N LEU A 10 -9.10 -12.45 4.24
CA LEU A 10 -9.28 -13.17 2.99
C LEU A 10 -8.00 -13.89 2.54
N PHE A 11 -6.86 -13.20 2.56
CA PHE A 11 -5.57 -13.77 2.18
C PHE A 11 -5.04 -14.78 3.20
N LEU A 12 -5.29 -14.56 4.50
CA LEU A 12 -4.94 -15.52 5.53
C LEU A 12 -5.65 -16.87 5.34
N HIS A 13 -6.91 -16.85 4.88
CA HIS A 13 -7.63 -18.08 4.53
C HIS A 13 -6.99 -18.81 3.33
N GLY A 14 -6.30 -18.10 2.44
CA GLY A 14 -5.54 -18.66 1.32
C GLY A 14 -4.14 -19.16 1.70
N GLY A 15 -3.68 -18.93 2.94
CA GLY A 15 -2.33 -19.28 3.40
C GLY A 15 -1.31 -18.14 3.27
N ASP A 16 -1.73 -16.98 2.76
CA ASP A 16 -0.85 -15.81 2.59
C ASP A 16 -0.87 -14.91 3.83
N CYS A 17 0.32 -14.53 4.31
CA CYS A 17 0.46 -13.68 5.49
C CYS A 17 0.57 -12.20 5.11
N PHE A 18 -0.42 -11.40 5.55
CA PHE A 18 -0.40 -9.95 5.42
C PHE A 18 -0.11 -9.26 6.76
N TYR A 19 0.81 -8.29 6.74
CA TYR A 19 1.04 -7.37 7.85
C TYR A 19 0.24 -6.09 7.62
N ASP A 20 -0.54 -5.69 8.61
CA ASP A 20 -1.34 -4.47 8.56
C ASP A 20 -0.55 -3.37 9.26
N PHE A 21 -0.28 -2.28 8.54
CA PHE A 21 0.41 -1.11 9.05
C PHE A 21 -0.57 0.04 9.02
N ASP A 22 -0.89 0.58 10.20
CA ASP A 22 -1.76 1.76 10.26
C ASP A 22 -1.02 2.99 9.70
N ALA A 23 -1.77 3.94 9.15
CA ALA A 23 -1.20 5.09 8.44
C ALA A 23 -0.29 5.98 9.32
N VAL A 24 -0.45 5.88 10.64
CA VAL A 24 0.36 6.58 11.65
C VAL A 24 1.73 5.90 11.86
N THR A 25 1.84 4.62 11.53
CA THR A 25 3.03 3.76 11.74
C THR A 25 3.85 3.55 10.46
N MET A 26 3.51 4.19 9.34
CA MET A 26 4.36 4.20 8.15
C MET A 26 5.49 5.22 8.31
N ASN A 27 6.42 4.89 9.20
CA ASN A 27 7.61 5.64 9.57
C ASN A 27 8.90 4.96 9.05
N LYS A 28 10.07 5.39 9.52
CA LYS A 28 11.37 4.89 9.04
C LYS A 28 11.51 3.38 9.20
N GLU A 29 10.91 2.83 10.25
CA GLU A 29 10.95 1.43 10.62
C GLU A 29 10.27 0.55 9.57
N PHE A 30 9.14 0.99 9.01
CA PHE A 30 8.48 0.30 7.89
C PHE A 30 9.44 0.11 6.70
N PHE A 31 10.16 1.18 6.33
CA PHE A 31 11.12 1.14 5.23
C PHE A 31 12.43 0.41 5.55
N GLN A 32 12.67 0.02 6.80
CA GLN A 32 13.78 -0.86 7.16
C GLN A 32 13.42 -2.35 7.02
N ILE A 33 12.12 -2.67 7.00
CA ILE A 33 11.62 -4.04 6.96
C ILE A 33 11.26 -4.43 5.52
N VAL A 34 10.62 -3.51 4.79
CA VAL A 34 10.20 -3.73 3.40
C VAL A 34 11.37 -3.60 2.42
N ASN A 35 11.45 -4.54 1.48
CA ASN A 35 12.43 -4.57 0.40
C ASN A 35 11.77 -4.91 -0.95
N SER A 36 12.57 -5.00 -2.02
CA SER A 36 12.08 -5.19 -3.40
C SER A 36 11.37 -6.53 -3.65
N GLU A 37 11.54 -7.53 -2.79
CA GLU A 37 10.86 -8.82 -2.88
C GLU A 37 9.48 -8.81 -2.20
N ASP A 38 9.14 -7.73 -1.49
CA ASP A 38 7.83 -7.56 -0.83
C ASP A 38 6.81 -6.87 -1.74
N LEU A 39 5.53 -7.12 -1.49
CA LEU A 39 4.42 -6.43 -2.14
C LEU A 39 3.68 -5.54 -1.13
N VAL A 40 3.48 -4.26 -1.47
CA VAL A 40 2.74 -3.33 -0.60
C VAL A 40 1.40 -2.95 -1.24
N LEU A 41 0.32 -3.07 -0.46
CA LEU A 41 -1.01 -2.59 -0.83
C LEU A 41 -1.29 -1.26 -0.15
N LEU A 42 -1.51 -0.20 -0.94
CA LEU A 42 -1.91 1.11 -0.44
C LEU A 42 -3.39 1.35 -0.73
N ILE A 43 -4.19 1.43 0.34
CA ILE A 43 -5.63 1.65 0.25
C ILE A 43 -5.92 3.11 0.58
N SER A 44 -6.45 3.86 -0.39
CA SER A 44 -6.80 5.27 -0.23
C SER A 44 -8.04 5.61 -1.03
N LEU A 45 -8.91 6.48 -0.53
CA LEU A 45 -10.16 6.80 -1.22
C LEU A 45 -9.90 7.60 -2.51
N ASP A 46 -9.13 8.70 -2.40
CA ASP A 46 -8.80 9.61 -3.52
C ASP A 46 -7.37 9.44 -4.06
N GLY A 47 -6.44 8.88 -3.27
CA GLY A 47 -5.04 8.73 -3.68
C GLY A 47 -4.21 10.01 -3.64
N GLU A 48 -4.67 11.07 -2.95
CA GLU A 48 -4.02 12.40 -2.95
C GLU A 48 -3.50 12.83 -1.56
N SER A 49 -3.80 12.08 -0.50
CA SER A 49 -3.26 12.36 0.83
C SER A 49 -1.73 12.44 0.79
N LYS A 50 -1.17 13.52 1.34
CA LYS A 50 0.29 13.73 1.43
C LYS A 50 1.02 12.54 2.05
N SER A 51 0.45 11.92 3.09
CA SER A 51 1.07 10.76 3.74
C SER A 51 1.18 9.56 2.78
N VAL A 52 0.09 9.21 2.11
CA VAL A 52 0.04 8.09 1.16
C VAL A 52 0.94 8.33 -0.05
N VAL A 53 0.94 9.55 -0.60
CA VAL A 53 1.81 9.92 -1.71
C VAL A 53 3.29 9.84 -1.31
N SER A 54 3.65 10.31 -0.11
CA SER A 54 5.03 10.26 0.37
C SER A 54 5.51 8.82 0.55
N VAL A 55 4.66 7.94 1.08
CA VAL A 55 4.96 6.51 1.21
C VAL A 55 5.15 5.86 -0.16
N ALA A 56 4.24 6.10 -1.10
CA ALA A 56 4.32 5.55 -2.46
C ALA A 56 5.59 6.01 -3.19
N GLN A 57 6.00 7.28 -3.03
CA GLN A 57 7.25 7.80 -3.59
C GLN A 57 8.47 7.06 -3.02
N GLN A 58 8.50 6.85 -1.71
CA GLN A 58 9.63 6.17 -1.06
C GLN A 58 9.70 4.68 -1.45
N LEU A 59 8.57 3.99 -1.54
CA LEU A 59 8.51 2.61 -2.03
C LEU A 59 9.01 2.50 -3.48
N LYS A 60 8.64 3.46 -4.34
CA LYS A 60 9.11 3.52 -5.72
C LYS A 60 10.62 3.71 -5.82
N LEU A 61 11.22 4.56 -4.97
CA LEU A 61 12.67 4.74 -4.90
C LEU A 61 13.39 3.46 -4.43
N SER A 62 12.77 2.71 -3.52
CA SER A 62 13.25 1.42 -3.03
C SER A 62 12.95 0.24 -3.96
N HIS A 63 12.36 0.48 -5.14
CA HIS A 63 11.99 -0.55 -6.12
C HIS A 63 11.05 -1.63 -5.56
N VAL A 64 10.19 -1.24 -4.61
CA VAL A 64 9.17 -2.12 -4.04
C VAL A 64 7.91 -2.04 -4.90
N PRO A 65 7.36 -3.16 -5.40
CA PRO A 65 6.11 -3.15 -6.15
C PRO A 65 4.95 -2.71 -5.26
N VAL A 66 4.08 -1.85 -5.82
CA VAL A 66 2.92 -1.29 -5.12
C VAL A 66 1.66 -1.56 -5.91
N ILE A 67 0.63 -2.10 -5.23
CA ILE A 67 -0.74 -2.11 -5.73
C ILE A 67 -1.54 -1.04 -4.98
N SER A 68 -2.07 -0.05 -5.69
CA SER A 68 -3.03 0.88 -5.09
C SER A 68 -4.45 0.37 -5.24
N ILE A 69 -5.26 0.56 -4.20
CA ILE A 69 -6.71 0.37 -4.25
C ILE A 69 -7.36 1.71 -3.96
N SER A 70 -8.05 2.28 -4.95
CA SER A 70 -8.66 3.60 -4.81
C SER A 70 -9.87 3.81 -5.72
N LYS A 71 -10.76 4.74 -5.37
CA LYS A 71 -11.94 5.04 -6.18
C LYS A 71 -11.60 5.80 -7.47
N LEU A 72 -10.47 6.50 -7.49
CA LEU A 72 -10.07 7.35 -8.61
C LEU A 72 -9.06 6.62 -9.51
N LYS A 73 -9.40 6.52 -10.79
CA LYS A 73 -8.51 5.93 -11.80
C LYS A 73 -7.22 6.72 -11.98
N ASN A 74 -7.33 8.04 -11.92
CA ASN A 74 -6.24 8.99 -12.19
C ASN A 74 -5.97 9.77 -10.89
N SER A 75 -5.07 9.25 -10.07
CA SER A 75 -4.57 9.92 -8.86
C SER A 75 -3.05 9.90 -8.82
N THR A 76 -2.46 10.73 -7.98
CA THR A 76 -1.02 10.72 -7.74
C THR A 76 -0.55 9.34 -7.29
N LEU A 77 -1.27 8.71 -6.34
CA LEU A 77 -1.00 7.33 -5.91
C LEU A 77 -1.03 6.34 -7.07
N ALA A 78 -2.05 6.40 -7.95
CA ALA A 78 -2.16 5.48 -9.08
C ALA A 78 -0.96 5.61 -10.04
N SER A 79 -0.45 6.82 -10.26
CA SER A 79 0.74 7.05 -11.11
C SER A 79 2.07 6.56 -10.52
N LEU A 80 2.11 6.39 -9.19
CA LEU A 80 3.28 5.90 -8.46
C LEU A 80 3.26 4.38 -8.27
N SER A 81 2.10 3.75 -8.46
CA SER A 81 1.89 2.33 -8.21
C SER A 81 2.24 1.49 -9.45
N THR A 82 2.61 0.23 -9.21
CA THR A 82 2.82 -0.76 -10.26
C THR A 82 1.49 -1.10 -10.92
N GLU A 83 0.44 -1.26 -10.13
CA GLU A 83 -0.93 -1.50 -10.59
C GLU A 83 -1.93 -0.72 -9.74
N ASN A 84 -3.09 -0.39 -10.33
CA ASN A 84 -4.18 0.31 -9.63
C ASN A 84 -5.50 -0.46 -9.80
N ILE A 85 -6.12 -0.83 -8.68
CA ILE A 85 -7.42 -1.49 -8.60
C ILE A 85 -8.48 -0.46 -8.19
N ILE A 86 -9.60 -0.43 -8.91
CA ILE A 86 -10.71 0.52 -8.72
C ILE A 86 -11.96 -0.20 -8.26
#